data_AF-A0A959C581-F1
#
_entry.id   AF-A0A959C581-F1
#
_cell.length_a   1.000
_cell.length_b   1.000
_cell.length_c   1.000
_cell.angle_alpha   90.00
_cell.angle_beta   90.00
_cell.angle_gamma   90.00
#
_symmetry.space_group_name_H-M   'P 1'
#
loop_
_entity.id
_entity.type
_entity.pdbx_description
1 polymer ?
#
loop_
_entity_poly.entity_id
_entity_poly.type
_entity_poly.pdbx_seq_one_letter_code
_entity_poly.pdbx_strand_id
1 'polypeptide(L)'
;LGLGYAVGFAVTPLGRMLYKWFYKRAFFRWLDRIMAGKLSINENNEIIDPQGGKMFISDKFILVREFSPLNFKYIESWNVYSLMSHNMAVAGIVAFALITYKIVVCQPAHQSFWIATLVVTAVLIVLFIYNAIKFNVWSANDQNSAIKVLKMKERADKLDQQEPKKKAAKNIV
;
A
#
# COMPACT_ATOMS: atom_id res chain seq x y z
N LEU A 1 -19.60 -2.30 -5.84
CA LEU A 1 -18.56 -2.94 -5.00
C LEU A 1 -17.49 -3.68 -5.84
N GLY A 2 -17.86 -4.55 -6.79
CA GLY A 2 -16.87 -5.28 -7.62
C GLY A 2 -15.97 -4.42 -8.53
N LEU A 3 -16.50 -3.33 -9.11
CA LEU A 3 -15.73 -2.43 -9.98
C LEU A 3 -14.65 -1.62 -9.23
N GLY A 4 -14.90 -1.25 -7.96
CA GLY A 4 -13.89 -0.58 -7.13
C GLY A 4 -12.72 -1.50 -6.76
N TYR A 5 -12.97 -2.81 -6.64
CA TYR A 5 -11.95 -3.82 -6.41
C TYR A 5 -11.07 -4.07 -7.64
N ALA A 6 -11.67 -4.10 -8.83
CA ALA A 6 -10.97 -4.28 -10.10
C ALA A 6 -10.05 -3.11 -10.45
N VAL A 7 -10.50 -1.87 -10.20
CA VAL A 7 -9.67 -0.67 -10.38
C VAL A 7 -8.53 -0.65 -9.36
N GLY A 8 -8.77 -1.06 -8.11
CA GLY A 8 -7.73 -1.20 -7.10
C GLY A 8 -6.62 -2.18 -7.48
N PHE A 9 -6.97 -3.32 -8.10
CA PHE A 9 -6.04 -4.39 -8.50
C PHE A 9 -5.22 -4.08 -9.76
N ALA A 10 -5.83 -3.46 -10.78
CA ALA A 10 -5.11 -3.09 -12.02
C ALA A 10 -4.16 -1.91 -11.81
N VAL A 11 -4.45 -1.06 -10.82
CA VAL A 11 -3.67 0.14 -10.51
C VAL A 11 -2.54 -0.15 -9.51
N THR A 12 -2.57 -1.27 -8.78
CA THR A 12 -1.49 -1.63 -7.85
C THR A 12 -0.11 -1.84 -8.52
N PRO A 13 0.02 -2.54 -9.66
CA PRO A 13 1.34 -2.71 -10.30
C PRO A 13 1.86 -1.41 -10.91
N LEU A 14 1.00 -0.64 -11.58
CA LEU A 14 1.33 0.68 -12.13
C LEU A 14 1.69 1.68 -11.02
N GLY A 15 0.92 1.69 -9.93
CA GLY A 15 1.18 2.48 -8.74
C GLY A 15 2.50 2.09 -8.07
N ARG A 16 2.82 0.79 -7.94
CA ARG A 16 4.12 0.32 -7.42
C ARG A 16 5.30 0.74 -8.31
N MET A 17 5.12 0.72 -9.63
CA MET A 17 6.17 1.08 -10.57
C MET A 17 6.41 2.60 -10.60
N LEU A 18 5.34 3.39 -10.71
CA LEU A 18 5.38 4.84 -10.53
C LEU A 18 5.98 5.19 -9.17
N TYR A 19 5.61 4.48 -8.11
CA TYR A 19 6.12 4.70 -6.77
C TYR A 19 7.63 4.48 -6.64
N LYS A 20 8.15 3.36 -7.16
CA LYS A 20 9.61 3.13 -7.20
C LYS A 20 10.34 4.22 -7.96
N TRP A 21 9.74 4.73 -9.03
CA TRP A 21 10.31 5.81 -9.83
C TRP A 21 10.25 7.17 -9.12
N PHE A 22 9.16 7.47 -8.42
CA PHE A 22 8.96 8.71 -7.67
C PHE A 22 9.82 8.77 -6.40
N TYR A 23 9.98 7.67 -5.67
CA TYR A 23 10.79 7.64 -4.44
C TYR A 23 12.27 7.91 -4.69
N LYS A 24 12.80 7.50 -5.84
CA LYS A 24 14.19 7.79 -6.22
C LYS A 24 14.47 9.28 -6.47
N ARG A 25 13.44 10.13 -6.61
CA ARG A 25 13.62 11.56 -6.87
C ARG A 25 13.88 12.35 -5.57
N ALA A 26 14.76 13.34 -5.65
CA ALA A 26 15.14 14.20 -4.52
C ALA A 26 13.94 14.93 -3.87
N PHE A 27 12.92 15.26 -4.66
CA PHE A 27 11.69 15.89 -4.20
C PHE A 27 10.95 15.07 -3.13
N PHE A 28 10.85 13.75 -3.30
CA PHE A 28 10.15 12.89 -2.32
C PHE A 28 10.94 12.73 -1.02
N ARG A 29 12.28 12.69 -1.09
CA ARG A 29 13.14 12.72 0.11
C ARG A 29 13.07 14.04 0.86
N TRP A 30 12.81 15.15 0.15
CA TRP A 30 12.55 16.44 0.78
C TRP A 30 11.15 16.47 1.42
N LEU A 31 10.13 15.96 0.72
CA LEU A 31 8.77 15.81 1.26
C LEU A 31 8.72 14.93 2.51
N ASP A 32 9.40 13.78 2.52
CA ASP A 32 9.47 12.88 3.69
C ASP A 32 10.10 13.57 4.91
N ARG A 33 11.13 14.42 4.69
CA ARG A 33 11.74 15.23 5.74
C ARG A 33 10.77 16.28 6.31
N ILE A 34 10.01 16.96 5.46
CA ILE A 34 9.01 17.95 5.90
C ILE A 34 7.85 17.28 6.63
N MET A 35 7.36 16.17 6.08
CA MET A 35 6.22 15.44 6.61
C MET A 35 6.60 14.49 7.75
N ALA A 36 7.85 14.57 8.24
CA ALA A 36 8.43 13.71 9.28
C ALA A 36 8.10 12.22 9.11
N GLY A 37 8.01 11.75 7.86
CA GLY A 37 7.39 10.47 7.53
C GLY A 37 8.17 9.25 8.02
N LYS A 38 9.47 9.41 8.31
CA LYS A 38 10.41 8.32 8.62
C LYS A 38 10.12 7.09 7.75
N LEU A 39 9.93 7.33 6.45
CA LEU A 39 9.70 6.28 5.47
C LEU A 39 11.00 5.49 5.29
N SER A 40 11.29 4.58 6.22
CA SER A 40 12.28 3.54 6.00
C SER A 40 11.66 2.53 5.04
N ILE A 41 11.69 2.85 3.75
CA ILE A 41 11.47 1.86 2.71
C ILE A 41 12.70 0.98 2.76
N ASN A 42 12.59 -0.18 3.41
CA ASN A 42 13.48 -1.27 3.07
C ASN A 42 13.21 -1.54 1.59
N GLU A 43 14.15 -1.15 0.71
CA GLU A 43 14.06 -1.37 -0.75
C GLU A 43 13.74 -2.84 -1.07
N ASN A 44 14.06 -3.71 -0.12
CA ASN A 44 13.64 -5.08 -0.02
C ASN A 44 12.43 -5.18 0.92
N ASN A 45 11.20 -5.01 0.42
CA ASN A 45 9.99 -5.60 1.02
C ASN A 45 10.05 -7.15 1.08
N GLU A 46 11.20 -7.73 0.72
CA GLU A 46 11.64 -9.06 1.03
C GLU A 46 11.85 -9.13 2.54
N ILE A 47 10.94 -9.83 3.23
CA ILE A 47 11.36 -10.42 4.50
C ILE A 47 12.43 -11.41 4.06
N ILE A 48 13.68 -11.10 4.35
CA ILE A 48 14.69 -12.13 4.51
C ILE A 48 14.17 -12.90 5.71
N ASP A 49 13.57 -14.05 5.45
CA ASP A 49 13.28 -15.07 6.44
C ASP A 49 14.48 -15.15 7.41
N PRO A 50 14.32 -15.35 8.72
CA PRO A 50 15.46 -15.67 9.58
C PRO A 50 16.34 -16.81 9.03
N GLN A 51 15.83 -17.61 8.07
CA GLN A 51 16.54 -18.65 7.31
C GLN A 51 16.95 -18.28 5.87
N GLY A 52 16.77 -17.03 5.42
CA GLY A 52 17.26 -16.54 4.11
C GLY A 52 16.33 -16.72 2.89
N GLY A 53 15.14 -17.29 3.04
CA GLY A 53 14.14 -17.43 1.97
C GLY A 53 13.28 -16.17 1.71
N LYS A 54 12.90 -15.95 0.44
CA LYS A 54 11.90 -14.92 0.06
C LYS A 54 10.49 -15.51 0.19
N MET A 55 9.64 -14.92 1.02
CA MET A 55 8.23 -15.30 1.16
C MET A 55 7.34 -14.46 0.23
N PHE A 56 6.43 -15.10 -0.50
CA PHE A 56 5.46 -14.40 -1.35
C PHE A 56 4.50 -13.55 -0.52
N ILE A 57 4.05 -12.43 -1.09
CA ILE A 57 3.13 -11.50 -0.41
C ILE A 57 1.81 -12.20 -0.05
N SER A 58 1.31 -13.09 -0.91
CA SER A 58 0.11 -13.90 -0.66
C SER A 58 0.20 -14.69 0.64
N ASP A 59 1.34 -15.35 0.85
CA ASP A 59 1.54 -16.26 1.97
C ASP A 59 1.64 -15.48 3.27
N LYS A 60 2.28 -14.30 3.22
CA LYS A 60 2.29 -13.36 4.34
C LYS A 60 0.87 -12.94 4.75
N PHE A 61 -0.02 -12.70 3.79
CA PHE A 61 -1.40 -12.33 4.10
C PHE A 61 -2.16 -13.49 4.71
N ILE A 62 -1.97 -14.71 4.20
CA ILE A 62 -2.60 -15.91 4.75
C ILE A 62 -2.12 -16.16 6.19
N LEU A 63 -0.81 -16.10 6.44
CA LEU A 63 -0.23 -16.31 7.77
C LEU A 63 -0.75 -15.31 8.79
N VAL A 64 -0.75 -14.02 8.46
CA VAL A 64 -1.24 -13.00 9.40
C VAL A 64 -2.74 -13.12 9.63
N ARG A 65 -3.51 -13.44 8.59
CA ARG A 65 -4.96 -13.66 8.71
C ARG A 65 -5.29 -14.84 9.63
N GLU A 66 -4.56 -15.94 9.49
CA GLU A 66 -4.81 -17.18 10.23
C GLU A 66 -4.33 -17.09 11.68
N PHE A 67 -3.09 -16.65 11.89
CA PHE A 67 -2.47 -16.66 13.22
C PHE A 67 -2.71 -15.38 14.03
N SER A 68 -3.19 -14.29 13.42
CA SER A 68 -3.43 -13.03 14.12
C SER A 68 -4.51 -12.16 13.46
N PRO A 69 -5.78 -12.56 13.51
CA PRO A 69 -6.87 -11.88 12.80
C PRO A 69 -7.11 -10.44 13.27
N LEU A 70 -6.79 -10.09 14.53
CA LEU A 70 -6.89 -8.72 15.01
C LEU A 70 -5.83 -7.81 14.37
N ASN A 71 -4.58 -8.27 14.30
CA ASN A 71 -3.50 -7.55 13.63
C ASN A 71 -3.75 -7.47 12.12
N PHE A 72 -4.33 -8.52 11.54
CA PHE A 72 -4.75 -8.51 10.13
C PHE A 72 -5.70 -7.35 9.83
N LYS A 73 -6.78 -7.16 10.62
CA LYS A 73 -7.73 -6.05 10.41
C LYS A 73 -7.08 -4.68 10.48
N TYR A 74 -6.12 -4.52 11.39
CA TYR A 74 -5.35 -3.28 11.52
C TYR A 74 -4.47 -3.03 10.29
N ILE A 75 -3.71 -4.04 9.85
CA ILE A 75 -2.86 -3.95 8.65
C ILE A 75 -3.71 -3.73 7.39
N GLU A 76 -4.87 -4.37 7.29
CA GLU A 76 -5.81 -4.19 6.19
C GLU A 76 -6.34 -2.75 6.13
N SER A 77 -6.55 -2.11 7.28
CA SER A 77 -6.95 -0.70 7.35
C SER A 77 -5.93 0.22 6.67
N TRP A 78 -4.63 -0.04 6.83
CA TRP A 78 -3.59 0.69 6.09
C TRP A 78 -3.71 0.53 4.57
N ASN A 79 -4.01 -0.69 4.09
CA ASN A 79 -4.23 -0.90 2.66
C ASN A 79 -5.47 -0.16 2.15
N VAL A 80 -6.54 -0.12 2.94
CA VAL A 80 -7.76 0.65 2.61
C VAL A 80 -7.44 2.15 2.53
N TYR A 81 -6.71 2.71 3.49
CA TYR A 81 -6.29 4.12 3.45
C TYR A 81 -5.37 4.43 2.28
N SER A 82 -4.47 3.49 1.93
CA SER A 82 -3.64 3.59 0.73
C SER A 82 -4.49 3.69 -0.53
N LEU A 83 -5.48 2.80 -0.68
CA LEU A 83 -6.38 2.78 -1.84
C LEU A 83 -7.25 4.04 -1.93
N MET A 84 -7.81 4.48 -0.80
CA MET A 84 -8.60 5.72 -0.73
C MET A 84 -7.77 6.93 -1.16
N SER A 85 -6.53 7.03 -0.66
CA SER A 85 -5.60 8.10 -1.04
C SER A 85 -5.26 8.03 -2.53
N HIS A 86 -5.08 6.83 -3.08
CA HIS A 86 -4.86 6.66 -4.52
C HIS A 86 -6.06 7.13 -5.35
N ASN A 87 -7.29 6.75 -4.96
CA ASN A 87 -8.51 7.17 -5.64
C ASN A 87 -8.67 8.70 -5.61
N MET A 88 -8.35 9.34 -4.48
CA MET A 88 -8.36 10.80 -4.37
C MET A 88 -7.30 11.46 -5.27
N ALA A 89 -6.11 10.86 -5.42
CA ALA A 89 -5.10 11.34 -6.34
C ALA A 89 -5.57 11.26 -7.80
N VAL A 90 -6.17 10.14 -8.21
CA VAL A 90 -6.71 9.97 -9.57
C VAL A 90 -7.84 10.95 -9.84
N ALA A 91 -8.78 11.11 -8.91
CA ALA A 91 -9.83 12.12 -9.00
C ALA A 91 -9.25 13.54 -9.12
N GLY A 92 -8.21 13.84 -8.36
CA GLY A 92 -7.47 15.10 -8.45
C GLY A 92 -6.85 15.32 -9.83
N ILE A 93 -6.24 14.29 -10.45
CA ILE A 93 -5.66 14.39 -11.80
C ILE A 93 -6.75 14.71 -12.83
N VAL A 94 -7.91 14.05 -12.76
CA VAL A 94 -9.05 14.33 -13.63
C VAL A 94 -9.55 15.77 -13.42
N ALA A 95 -9.70 16.20 -12.16
CA ALA A 95 -10.11 17.56 -11.83
C ALA A 95 -9.11 18.60 -12.36
N PHE A 96 -7.80 18.34 -12.22
CA PHE A 96 -6.74 19.20 -12.73
C PHE A 96 -6.83 19.38 -14.25
N ALA A 97 -7.08 18.31 -15.00
CA ALA A 97 -7.27 18.37 -16.45
C ALA A 97 -8.51 19.20 -16.82
N LEU A 98 -9.64 19.00 -16.13
CA LEU A 98 -10.88 19.74 -16.38
C LEU A 98 -10.76 21.24 -16.04
N ILE A 99 -10.08 21.58 -14.93
CA ILE A 99 -9.82 22.97 -14.55
C ILE A 99 -8.91 23.63 -15.59
N THR A 100 -7.85 22.94 -16.01
CA THR A 100 -6.93 23.44 -17.06
C THR A 100 -7.68 23.72 -18.36
N TYR A 101 -8.52 22.76 -18.80
CA TYR A 101 -9.38 22.93 -19.97
C TYR A 101 -10.29 24.15 -19.83
N LYS A 102 -10.94 24.32 -18.67
CA LYS A 102 -11.83 25.45 -18.41
C LYS A 102 -11.10 26.80 -18.47
N ILE A 103 -9.88 26.89 -17.93
CA ILE A 103 -9.07 28.13 -17.98
C ILE A 103 -8.71 28.48 -19.42
N VAL A 104 -8.23 27.51 -20.20
CA VAL A 104 -7.70 27.73 -21.55
C VAL A 104 -8.81 27.97 -22.58
N VAL A 105 -9.88 27.18 -22.54
CA VAL A 105 -10.90 27.17 -23.60
C VAL A 105 -12.09 28.07 -23.27
N CYS A 106 -12.58 28.03 -22.03
CA CYS A 106 -13.81 28.74 -21.67
C CYS A 106 -13.58 30.18 -21.19
N GLN A 107 -12.33 30.57 -20.90
CA GLN A 107 -11.93 31.92 -20.45
C GLN A 107 -12.88 32.53 -19.39
N PRO A 108 -12.95 31.94 -18.18
CA PRO A 108 -13.89 32.38 -17.16
C PRO A 108 -13.56 33.79 -16.63
N ALA A 109 -14.58 34.56 -16.26
CA ALA A 109 -14.44 35.94 -15.76
C ALA A 109 -13.52 36.08 -14.53
N HIS A 110 -13.43 35.05 -13.68
CA HIS A 110 -12.58 35.04 -12.48
C HIS A 110 -11.39 34.08 -12.64
N GLN A 111 -10.48 34.35 -13.57
CA GLN A 111 -9.33 33.46 -13.84
C GLN A 111 -8.46 33.20 -12.61
N SER A 112 -8.25 34.20 -11.75
CA SER A 112 -7.45 34.06 -10.52
C SER A 112 -7.98 32.99 -9.58
N PHE A 113 -9.29 32.85 -9.44
CA PHE A 113 -9.94 31.80 -8.65
C PHE A 113 -9.64 30.40 -9.21
N TRP A 114 -9.74 30.23 -10.53
CA TRP A 114 -9.48 28.94 -11.18
C TRP A 114 -8.00 28.56 -11.13
N ILE A 115 -7.10 29.53 -11.28
CA ILE A 115 -5.65 29.32 -11.13
C ILE A 115 -5.33 28.91 -9.68
N ALA A 116 -5.88 29.60 -8.68
CA ALA A 116 -5.70 29.22 -7.27
C ALA A 116 -6.22 27.80 -6.99
N THR A 117 -7.40 27.46 -7.52
CA THR A 117 -7.97 26.11 -7.40
C THR A 117 -7.09 25.04 -8.06
N LEU A 118 -6.50 25.34 -9.22
CA LEU A 118 -5.58 24.46 -9.93
C LEU A 118 -4.32 24.18 -9.09
N VAL A 119 -3.73 25.22 -8.49
CA VAL A 119 -2.55 25.09 -7.61
C VAL A 119 -2.88 24.26 -6.37
N VAL A 120 -4.00 24.53 -5.70
CA VAL A 120 -4.44 23.75 -4.53
C VAL A 120 -4.66 22.28 -4.90
N THR A 121 -5.29 22.02 -6.04
CA THR A 121 -5.53 20.67 -6.54
C THR A 121 -4.21 19.95 -6.83
N ALA A 122 -3.23 20.61 -7.44
CA ALA A 122 -1.89 20.05 -7.66
C ALA A 122 -1.20 19.65 -6.35
N VAL A 123 -1.26 20.50 -5.33
CA VAL A 123 -0.72 20.21 -3.99
C VAL A 123 -1.42 19.00 -3.37
N LEU A 124 -2.75 18.95 -3.44
CA LEU A 124 -3.53 17.83 -2.92
C LEU A 124 -3.21 16.51 -3.63
N ILE A 125 -3.05 16.50 -4.96
CA ILE A 125 -2.62 15.30 -5.70
C ILE A 125 -1.30 14.77 -5.14
N VAL A 126 -0.31 15.64 -4.97
CA VAL A 126 1.01 15.24 -4.44
C VAL A 126 0.87 14.68 -3.02
N LEU A 127 0.09 15.32 -2.16
CA LEU A 127 -0.18 14.85 -0.79
C LEU A 127 -0.88 13.49 -0.78
N PHE A 128 -1.89 13.28 -1.62
CA PHE A 128 -2.61 12.01 -1.70
C PHE A 128 -1.74 10.88 -2.26
N ILE A 129 -0.88 11.17 -3.25
CA ILE A 129 0.11 10.19 -3.73
C ILE A 129 1.07 9.83 -2.60
N TYR A 130 1.61 10.82 -1.89
CA TYR A 130 2.50 10.60 -0.74
C TYR A 130 1.83 9.78 0.37
N ASN A 131 0.57 10.06 0.69
CA ASN A 131 -0.18 9.31 1.70
C ASN A 131 -0.45 7.86 1.25
N ALA A 132 -0.83 7.64 -0.01
CA ALA A 132 -1.02 6.29 -0.55
C ALA A 132 0.23 5.44 -0.37
N ILE A 133 1.35 6.03 -0.76
CA ILE A 133 2.71 5.52 -0.59
C ILE A 133 3.02 5.16 0.87
N LYS A 134 2.78 6.11 1.77
CA LYS A 134 3.07 5.99 3.20
C LYS A 134 2.31 4.85 3.83
N PHE A 135 1.00 4.78 3.59
CA PHE A 135 0.16 3.72 4.13
C PHE A 135 0.52 2.34 3.58
N ASN A 136 0.90 2.24 2.30
CA ASN A 136 1.36 0.99 1.71
C ASN A 136 2.67 0.48 2.35
N VAL A 137 3.62 1.38 2.67
CA VAL A 137 4.86 1.02 3.37
C VAL A 137 4.58 0.60 4.81
N TRP A 138 3.74 1.33 5.52
CA TRP A 138 3.35 0.99 6.89
C TRP A 138 2.67 -0.38 6.96
N SER A 139 1.72 -0.64 6.07
CA SER A 139 1.08 -1.95 5.90
C SER A 139 2.10 -3.08 5.75
N ALA A 140 3.08 -2.91 4.84
CA ALA A 140 4.11 -3.92 4.60
C ALA A 140 5.03 -4.11 5.82
N ASN A 141 5.45 -3.02 6.47
CA ASN A 141 6.33 -3.07 7.64
C ASN A 141 5.65 -3.72 8.84
N ASP A 142 4.38 -3.40 9.10
CA ASP A 142 3.59 -3.99 10.18
C ASP A 142 3.33 -5.48 9.93
N GLN A 143 3.02 -5.86 8.67
CA GLN A 143 2.87 -7.25 8.28
C GLN A 143 4.16 -8.05 8.51
N ASN A 144 5.30 -7.50 8.08
CA ASN A 144 6.61 -8.11 8.27
C ASN A 144 6.95 -8.24 9.77
N SER A 145 6.64 -7.21 10.56
CA SER A 145 6.87 -7.20 12.00
C SER A 145 6.00 -8.22 12.73
N ALA A 146 4.72 -8.34 12.37
CA ALA A 146 3.80 -9.31 12.93
C ALA A 146 4.28 -10.75 12.68
N ILE A 147 4.69 -11.07 11.45
CA ILE A 147 5.20 -12.40 11.09
C ILE A 147 6.46 -12.74 11.89
N LYS A 148 7.41 -11.78 11.99
CA LYS A 148 8.68 -11.96 12.70
C LYS A 148 8.49 -12.12 14.21
N VAL A 149 7.74 -11.22 14.84
CA VAL A 149 7.56 -11.20 16.30
C VAL A 149 6.73 -12.39 16.77
N LEU A 150 5.67 -12.73 16.05
CA LEU A 150 4.77 -13.84 16.41
C LEU A 150 5.26 -15.20 15.91
N LYS A 151 6.43 -15.25 15.25
CA LYS A 151 7.05 -16.47 14.69
C LYS A 151 6.05 -17.30 13.90
N MET A 152 5.22 -16.63 13.09
CA MET A 152 4.08 -17.26 12.44
C MET A 152 4.50 -18.38 11.47
N LYS A 153 5.65 -18.22 10.81
CA LYS A 153 6.21 -19.24 9.92
C LYS A 153 6.52 -20.53 10.68
N GLU A 154 7.28 -20.43 11.78
CA GLU A 154 7.60 -21.59 12.62
C GLU A 154 6.35 -22.30 13.16
N ARG A 155 5.28 -21.53 13.44
CA ARG A 155 4.00 -22.07 13.88
C ARG A 155 3.26 -22.80 12.76
N ALA A 156 3.27 -22.27 11.55
CA ALA A 156 2.70 -22.92 10.37
C ALA A 156 3.44 -24.24 10.07
N ASP A 157 4.78 -24.21 10.05
CA ASP A 157 5.61 -25.39 9.77
C ASP A 157 5.36 -26.52 10.79
N LYS A 158 5.17 -26.17 12.08
CA LYS A 158 4.82 -27.15 13.13
C LYS A 158 3.45 -27.78 12.93
N LEU A 159 2.46 -27.02 12.47
CA LEU A 159 1.12 -27.54 12.20
C LEU A 159 1.14 -28.50 10.99
N ASP A 160 1.86 -28.13 9.94
CA ASP A 160 1.99 -28.94 8.74
C ASP A 160 2.70 -30.29 9.02
N GLN A 161 3.71 -30.30 9.90
CA GLN A 161 4.36 -31.53 10.34
C GLN A 161 3.50 -32.42 11.26
N GLN A 162 2.47 -31.87 11.91
CA GLN A 162 1.57 -32.62 12.79
C GLN A 162 0.41 -33.28 12.04
N GLU A 163 -0.03 -32.73 10.92
CA GLU A 163 -1.07 -33.32 10.06
C GLU A 163 -0.78 -34.76 9.58
N PRO A 164 0.40 -35.08 9.00
CA PRO A 164 0.69 -36.42 8.51
C PRO A 164 0.76 -37.44 9.65
N LYS A 165 1.22 -37.04 10.85
CA LYS A 165 1.23 -37.91 12.04
C LYS A 165 -0.18 -38.23 12.52
N LYS A 166 -1.10 -37.26 12.48
CA LYS A 166 -2.52 -37.48 12.81
C LYS A 166 -3.22 -38.37 11.78
N LYS A 167 -2.97 -38.18 10.49
CA LYS A 167 -3.52 -39.04 9.42
C LYS A 167 -3.00 -40.47 9.52
N ALA A 168 -1.71 -40.66 9.80
CA ALA A 168 -1.13 -41.99 10.02
C ALA A 168 -1.72 -42.69 11.26
N ALA A 169 -1.88 -41.98 12.39
CA ALA A 169 -2.48 -42.55 13.60
C ALA A 169 -3.97 -42.94 13.41
N LYS A 170 -4.71 -42.22 12.56
CA LYS A 170 -6.12 -42.48 12.29
C LYS A 170 -6.35 -43.69 11.35
N ASN A 171 -5.32 -44.15 10.64
CA ASN A 171 -5.37 -45.33 9.76
C ASN A 171 -4.91 -46.62 10.46
N ILE A 172 -4.49 -46.54 11.73
CA ILE A 172 -4.03 -47.69 12.54
C ILE A 172 -5.15 -48.16 13.50
N VAL A 173 -6.28 -47.44 13.57
CA VAL A 173 -7.49 -47.80 14.31
C VAL A 173 -8.58 -48.21 13.32
#